data_AF-A0A9W2X2V8-F1
#
_entry.id   AF-A0A9W2X2V8-F1
#
_cell.length_a   1.000
_cell.length_b   1.000
_cell.length_c   1.000
_cell.angle_alpha   90.00
_cell.angle_beta   90.00
_cell.angle_gamma   90.00
#
_symmetry.space_group_name_H-M   'P 1'
#
loop_
_entity.id
_entity.type
_entity.pdbx_description
1 polymer ?
#
loop_
_entity_poly.entity_id
_entity_poly.type
_entity_poly.pdbx_seq_one_letter_code
_entity_poly.pdbx_strand_id
1 'polypeptide(L)'
;MALVPYEETAEMGLQRFHKPLATFSLANHTIQIRQDWKKLGVAAVVWDAAVILATYLEMGAVELRGCSAVELGAGTGLVGMVAALLGIITPAEKNGKGDNSKFWRLEMDEW
;
A
#
# COMPACT_ATOMS: atom_id res chain seq x y z
N MET A 1 -2.14 -0.09 -17.33
CA MET A 1 -3.55 0.38 -17.20
C MET A 1 -4.43 -0.55 -18.00
N ALA A 2 -5.53 -1.03 -17.41
CA ALA A 2 -6.58 -1.73 -18.15
C ALA A 2 -7.83 -0.84 -18.16
N LEU A 3 -8.42 -0.64 -19.33
CA LEU A 3 -9.73 -0.02 -19.44
C LEU A 3 -10.76 -1.12 -19.14
N VAL A 4 -11.48 -1.00 -18.03
CA VAL A 4 -12.56 -1.92 -17.68
C VAL A 4 -13.87 -1.19 -17.88
N PRO A 5 -14.61 -1.47 -18.96
CA PRO A 5 -15.97 -0.95 -19.13
C PRO A 5 -16.84 -1.51 -18.02
N TYR A 6 -17.53 -0.64 -17.28
CA TYR A 6 -18.49 -1.03 -16.26
C TYR A 6 -19.88 -0.57 -16.70
N GLU A 7 -20.83 -1.50 -16.80
CA GLU A 7 -22.24 -1.17 -16.87
C GLU A 7 -22.85 -1.15 -15.46
N GLU A 8 -23.86 -0.29 -15.23
CA GLU A 8 -24.57 -0.17 -13.94
C GLU A 8 -25.11 -1.52 -13.42
N THR A 9 -25.30 -2.51 -14.29
CA THR A 9 -25.83 -3.84 -13.94
C THR A 9 -24.78 -4.82 -13.39
N ALA A 10 -23.48 -4.51 -13.46
CA ALA A 10 -22.40 -5.33 -12.86
C ALA A 10 -22.23 -5.11 -11.34
N GLU A 11 -23.28 -4.58 -10.70
CA GLU A 11 -23.31 -4.07 -9.34
C GLU A 11 -23.06 -5.10 -8.22
N MET A 12 -23.33 -6.40 -8.45
CA MET A 12 -23.18 -7.41 -7.39
C MET A 12 -21.75 -7.49 -6.82
N GLY A 13 -20.73 -7.23 -7.64
CA GLY A 13 -19.32 -7.25 -7.21
C GLY A 13 -18.82 -5.93 -6.58
N LEU A 14 -19.51 -4.81 -6.83
CA LEU A 14 -19.08 -3.48 -6.38
C LEU A 14 -19.86 -2.95 -5.18
N GLN A 15 -20.88 -3.64 -4.66
CA GLN A 15 -21.70 -3.12 -3.56
C GLN A 15 -20.88 -2.65 -2.35
N ARG A 16 -19.74 -3.29 -2.07
CA ARG A 16 -18.80 -2.89 -1.00
C ARG A 16 -18.13 -1.54 -1.21
N PHE A 17 -18.00 -1.09 -2.46
CA PHE A 17 -17.41 0.21 -2.83
C PHE A 17 -18.36 1.38 -2.56
N HIS A 18 -19.66 1.10 -2.41
CA HIS A 18 -20.65 2.08 -1.99
C HIS A 18 -20.66 2.35 -0.49
N LYS A 19 -19.91 1.58 0.31
CA LYS A 19 -19.74 1.87 1.74
C LYS A 19 -18.78 3.04 1.92
N PRO A 20 -19.14 4.09 2.68
CA PRO A 20 -18.31 5.28 2.86
C PRO A 20 -17.02 5.02 3.66
N LEU A 21 -16.94 3.86 4.31
CA LEU A 21 -15.81 3.45 5.13
C LEU A 21 -15.52 1.96 4.93
N ALA A 22 -14.25 1.61 4.78
CA ALA A 22 -13.74 0.25 4.89
C ALA A 22 -12.82 0.16 6.11
N THR A 23 -12.98 -0.91 6.90
CA THR A 23 -12.20 -1.13 8.14
C THR A 23 -11.42 -2.42 8.01
N PHE A 24 -10.12 -2.36 8.32
CA PHE A 24 -9.20 -3.50 8.27
C PHE A 24 -8.46 -3.62 9.60
N SER A 25 -8.13 -4.84 9.99
CA SER A 25 -7.23 -5.12 11.12
C SER A 25 -5.95 -5.73 10.55
N LEU A 26 -4.91 -4.91 10.39
CA LEU A 26 -3.64 -5.26 9.74
C LEU A 26 -2.47 -4.60 10.47
N ALA A 27 -1.31 -5.24 10.47
CA ALA A 27 -0.11 -4.84 11.20
C ALA A 27 -0.38 -4.58 12.70
N ASN A 28 -1.30 -5.33 13.33
CA ASN A 28 -1.78 -5.09 14.70
C ASN A 28 -2.43 -3.70 14.92
N HIS A 29 -2.97 -3.09 13.86
CA HIS A 29 -3.67 -1.82 13.91
C HIS A 29 -5.05 -1.92 13.25
N THR A 30 -6.00 -1.12 13.75
CA THR A 30 -7.27 -0.90 13.05
C THR A 30 -7.12 0.27 12.08
N ILE A 31 -7.20 -0.02 10.78
CA ILE A 31 -7.08 0.97 9.71
C ILE A 31 -8.47 1.24 9.16
N GLN A 32 -8.90 2.50 9.20
CA GLN A 32 -10.17 2.95 8.65
C GLN A 32 -9.94 3.83 7.43
N ILE A 33 -10.45 3.40 6.28
CA ILE A 33 -10.28 4.07 4.99
C ILE A 33 -11.62 4.63 4.54
N ARG A 34 -11.67 5.95 4.33
CA ARG A 34 -12.82 6.62 3.73
C ARG A 34 -12.86 6.32 2.24
N GLN A 35 -14.04 5.95 1.74
CA GLN A 35 -14.25 5.61 0.33
C GLN A 35 -15.34 6.49 -0.28
N ASP A 36 -15.19 6.83 -1.56
CA ASP A 36 -16.21 7.55 -2.33
C ASP A 36 -16.20 7.14 -3.80
N TRP A 37 -16.71 5.93 -4.08
CA TRP A 37 -16.82 5.40 -5.43
C TRP A 37 -17.60 6.35 -6.37
N LYS A 38 -18.67 6.96 -5.87
CA LYS A 38 -19.58 7.76 -6.70
C LYS A 38 -18.94 9.07 -7.16
N LYS A 39 -18.15 9.74 -6.31
CA LYS A 39 -17.55 11.04 -6.65
C LYS A 39 -16.10 10.93 -7.13
N LEU A 40 -15.35 9.96 -6.63
CA LEU A 40 -13.90 9.86 -6.86
C LEU A 40 -13.48 8.57 -7.59
N GLY A 41 -14.42 7.65 -7.83
CA GLY A 41 -14.23 6.49 -8.69
C GLY A 41 -13.19 5.49 -8.19
N VAL A 42 -12.48 4.89 -9.15
CA VAL A 42 -11.55 3.76 -8.96
C VAL A 42 -10.49 4.01 -7.91
N ALA A 43 -9.98 5.24 -7.78
CA ALA A 43 -8.90 5.56 -6.85
C ALA A 43 -9.36 5.67 -5.39
N ALA A 44 -10.67 5.85 -5.14
CA ALA A 44 -11.22 6.12 -3.81
C ALA A 44 -11.90 4.92 -3.17
N VAL A 45 -11.50 3.71 -3.58
CA VAL A 45 -11.98 2.45 -2.99
C VAL A 45 -10.82 1.49 -2.80
N VAL A 46 -10.92 0.64 -1.80
CA VAL A 46 -9.92 -0.40 -1.54
C VAL A 46 -10.20 -1.58 -2.45
N TRP A 47 -9.27 -1.87 -3.36
CA TRP A 47 -9.33 -3.04 -4.22
C TRP A 47 -8.85 -4.31 -3.52
N ASP A 48 -9.36 -5.47 -3.92
CA ASP A 48 -8.95 -6.77 -3.35
C ASP A 48 -7.45 -7.01 -3.39
N ALA A 49 -6.79 -6.62 -4.49
CA ALA A 49 -5.35 -6.75 -4.63
C ALA A 49 -4.59 -5.98 -3.55
N ALA A 50 -5.09 -4.81 -3.12
CA ALA A 50 -4.49 -4.04 -2.04
C ALA A 50 -4.62 -4.77 -0.69
N VAL A 51 -5.77 -5.42 -0.45
CA VAL A 51 -5.98 -6.24 0.76
C VAL A 51 -5.04 -7.43 0.77
N ILE A 52 -4.97 -8.18 -0.34
CA ILE A 52 -4.10 -9.36 -0.48
C ILE A 52 -2.63 -8.98 -0.29
N LEU A 53 -2.16 -7.91 -0.94
CA LEU A 53 -0.78 -7.46 -0.81
C LEU A 53 -0.47 -7.00 0.62
N ALA A 54 -1.37 -6.25 1.26
CA ALA A 54 -1.20 -5.82 2.63
C ALA A 54 -1.13 -7.01 3.61
N THR A 55 -1.98 -8.02 3.45
CA THR A 55 -1.89 -9.26 4.24
C THR A 55 -0.58 -10.01 3.98
N TYR A 56 -0.13 -10.08 2.73
CA TYR A 56 1.15 -10.72 2.40
C TYR A 56 2.35 -10.03 3.05
N LEU A 57 2.34 -8.69 3.13
CA LEU A 57 3.35 -7.94 3.88
C LEU A 57 3.30 -8.24 5.39
N GLU A 58 2.11 -8.28 5.97
CA GLU A 58 1.92 -8.60 7.40
C GLU A 58 2.43 -10.00 7.78
N MET A 59 2.35 -10.96 6.85
CA MET A 59 2.89 -12.31 7.05
C MET A 59 4.42 -12.35 7.19
N GLY A 60 5.12 -11.22 6.99
CA GLY A 60 6.57 -11.13 7.13
C GLY A 60 7.33 -11.80 5.98
N ALA A 61 6.67 -12.05 4.84
CA ALA A 61 7.31 -12.63 3.66
C ALA A 61 8.28 -11.65 2.96
N VAL A 62 8.20 -10.36 3.29
CA VAL A 62 9.06 -9.29 2.78
C VAL A 62 9.64 -8.54 3.97
N GLU A 63 10.97 -8.38 4.02
CA GLU A 63 11.64 -7.53 5.00
C GLU A 63 11.47 -6.06 4.62
N LEU A 64 10.85 -5.27 5.49
CA LEU A 64 10.52 -3.86 5.23
C LEU A 64 11.27 -2.90 6.17
N ARG A 65 11.94 -3.39 7.22
CA ARG A 65 12.55 -2.52 8.23
C ARG A 65 13.72 -1.76 7.65
N GLY A 66 13.65 -0.43 7.74
CA GLY A 66 14.70 0.46 7.22
C GLY A 66 14.79 0.49 5.70
N CYS A 67 13.83 -0.11 4.97
CA CYS A 67 13.78 -0.04 3.52
C CYS A 67 13.16 1.29 3.07
N SER A 68 13.67 1.84 1.96
CA SER A 68 12.98 2.88 1.21
C SER A 68 12.02 2.22 0.22
N ALA A 69 10.74 2.58 0.26
CA ALA A 69 9.71 2.03 -0.62
C ALA A 69 8.87 3.13 -1.26
N VAL A 70 8.30 2.83 -2.42
CA VAL A 70 7.34 3.68 -3.14
C VAL A 70 6.14 2.83 -3.55
N GLU A 71 4.93 3.32 -3.28
CA GLU A 71 3.68 2.68 -3.72
C GLU A 71 3.16 3.42 -4.97
N LEU A 72 3.22 2.75 -6.13
CA LEU A 72 2.73 3.31 -7.39
C LEU A 72 1.25 3.01 -7.56
N GLY A 73 0.43 4.04 -7.80
CA GLY A 73 -1.01 3.87 -7.96
C GLY A 73 -1.70 3.49 -6.65
N ALA A 74 -1.27 4.09 -5.52
CA ALA A 74 -1.71 3.75 -4.17
C ALA A 74 -3.25 3.78 -3.95
N GLY A 75 -3.99 4.56 -4.75
CA GLY A 75 -5.43 4.75 -4.55
C GLY A 75 -5.71 5.27 -3.14
N THR A 76 -6.34 4.44 -2.30
CA THR A 76 -6.60 4.77 -0.89
C THR A 76 -5.38 4.66 0.02
N GLY A 77 -4.28 4.06 -0.45
CA GLY A 77 -3.01 3.95 0.28
C GLY A 77 -2.95 2.83 1.33
N LEU A 78 -3.81 1.81 1.25
CA LEU A 78 -3.84 0.73 2.25
C LEU A 78 -2.49 0.02 2.38
N VAL A 79 -1.85 -0.32 1.25
CA VAL A 79 -0.59 -1.09 1.25
C VAL A 79 0.53 -0.24 1.81
N GLY A 80 0.66 1.01 1.36
CA GLY A 80 1.65 1.95 1.89
C GLY A 80 1.49 2.20 3.38
N MET A 81 0.26 2.35 3.90
CA MET A 81 -0.02 2.45 5.33
C MET A 81 0.45 1.21 6.10
N VAL A 82 0.15 0.01 5.60
CA VAL A 82 0.58 -1.24 6.25
C VAL A 82 2.10 -1.40 6.21
N ALA A 83 2.74 -1.11 5.08
CA ALA A 83 4.20 -1.15 4.95
C ALA A 83 4.89 -0.15 5.91
N ALA A 84 4.32 1.04 6.05
CA ALA A 84 4.73 2.05 7.02
C ALA A 84 4.69 1.53 8.46
N LEU A 85 3.57 0.92 8.86
CA LEU A 85 3.36 0.38 10.21
C LEU A 85 4.27 -0.80 10.53
N LEU A 86 4.62 -1.63 9.54
CA LEU A 86 5.47 -2.81 9.72
C LEU A 86 6.98 -2.49 9.88
N GLY A 87 7.40 -1.26 9.59
CA GLY A 87 8.74 -0.80 9.98
C GLY A 87 9.53 0.01 8.96
N ILE A 88 8.89 0.54 7.92
CA ILE A 88 9.50 1.63 7.14
C ILE A 88 9.68 2.88 8.03
N ILE A 89 8.75 3.13 8.98
CA ILE A 89 8.79 4.32 9.86
C ILE A 89 9.41 4.01 11.25
N THR A 90 9.61 2.75 11.63
CA THR A 90 10.37 2.48 12.86
C THR A 90 11.86 2.71 12.57
N PRO A 91 12.56 3.58 13.33
CA PRO A 91 14.00 3.71 13.18
C PRO A 91 14.60 2.33 13.41
N ALA A 92 15.29 1.80 12.39
CA ALA A 92 16.09 0.61 12.58
C ALA A 92 16.97 0.85 13.81
N GLU A 93 16.90 -0.05 14.80
CA GLU A 93 17.91 -0.09 15.85
C GLU A 93 19.25 -0.20 15.12
N LYS A 94 20.06 0.87 15.16
CA LYS A 94 21.34 0.93 14.46
C LYS A 94 22.27 -0.08 15.11
N ASN A 95 22.16 -1.35 14.74
CA ASN A 95 23.19 -2.32 15.03
C ASN A 95 24.33 -1.99 14.05
N GLY A 96 25.41 -1.42 14.58
CA GLY A 96 26.46 -0.81 13.77
C GLY A 96 27.09 -1.81 12.81
N LYS A 97 26.87 -1.62 11.49
CA LYS A 97 27.84 -1.68 10.38
C LYS A 97 27.09 -1.74 9.04
N GLY A 98 27.41 -0.79 8.15
CA GLY A 98 26.99 -0.83 6.74
C GLY A 98 26.45 0.52 6.25
N ASP A 99 27.33 1.47 5.98
CA ASP A 99 26.97 2.70 5.27
C ASP A 99 26.80 2.40 3.77
N ASN A 100 25.55 2.21 3.34
CA ASN A 100 25.18 1.97 1.94
C ASN A 100 25.11 3.27 1.11
N SER A 101 25.46 4.43 1.68
CA SER A 101 25.47 5.71 0.93
C SER A 101 26.51 5.75 -0.19
N LYS A 102 27.45 4.79 -0.22
CA LYS A 102 28.41 4.62 -1.31
C LYS A 102 27.83 3.89 -2.53
N PHE A 103 26.79 3.07 -2.37
CA PHE A 103 26.22 2.30 -3.49
C PHE A 103 25.51 3.23 -4.49
N TRP A 104 24.69 4.15 -3.98
CA TRP A 104 23.98 5.15 -4.80
C TRP A 104 24.88 6.23 -5.42
N ARG A 105 26.11 6.41 -4.90
CA ARG A 105 27.05 7.39 -5.46
C ARG A 105 27.77 6.86 -6.71
N LEU A 106 27.84 5.55 -6.90
CA LEU A 106 28.57 4.95 -8.02
C LEU A 106 27.75 4.86 -9.32
N GLU A 107 26.42 4.83 -9.26
CA GLU A 107 25.57 4.76 -10.47
C GLU A 107 25.26 6.13 -11.11
N MET A 108 25.54 7.24 -10.43
CA MET A 108 25.30 8.59 -10.96
C MET A 108 26.50 9.20 -11.71
N ASP A 109 27.68 8.58 -11.65
CA ASP A 109 28.89 9.06 -12.33
C ASP A 109 29.10 8.39 -13.71
N GLU A 110 28.18 7.54 -14.18
CA GLU A 110 28.21 6.88 -15.50
C GLU A 110 27.20 7.44 -16.53
N TRP A 111 26.73 8.68 -16.34
CA TRP A 111 25.96 9.44 -17.35
C TRP A 111 26.49 10.86 -17.54
#